data_AF-A0A5E6RN16-F1
#
_entry.id   AF-A0A5E6RN16-F1
#
_cell.length_a   1.000
_cell.length_b   1.000
_cell.length_c   1.000
_cell.angle_alpha   90.00
_cell.angle_beta   90.00
_cell.angle_gamma   90.00
#
_symmetry.space_group_name_H-M   'P 1'
#
loop_
_entity.id
_entity.type
_entity.pdbx_description
1 polymer ?
#
loop_
_entity_poly.entity_id
_entity_poly.type
_entity_poly.pdbx_seq_one_letter_code
_entity_poly.pdbx_strand_id
1 'polypeptide(L)'
;MSTPKYTYTPEQVTAAFDEIKTTLFRNITVEDPPKMLVVAGLQASGKTYLLEKNLLPSKRYDNYVRLYLPGYREKHPQYAEMIKLGVLHAYEHTDAFVREVSTKIYLHAFASKYNIIMECAFDSISFATFPLDATANGYQFENRIVGCTQEFAHVSSIKRALKALADKELERFLPVSKLEISMGYAQAVILALDNAAKTISGGQTFLYERGFDALNERVLVAQSAYLRTIGGAVTTTTIEKTFAFSDYSNIIDNHVFAIRERDHVVKECHVALHTTQSHAKEVPDFVYNDLYGYIVKYVQR
;
A
#
# COMPACT_ATOMS: atom_id res chain seq x y z
N MET A 1 1.45 18.50 24.13
CA MET A 1 0.45 17.97 23.19
C MET A 1 -0.45 19.13 22.80
N SER A 2 -0.36 19.62 21.56
CA SER A 2 -1.27 20.67 21.06
C SER A 2 -2.63 20.04 20.80
N THR A 3 -3.71 20.69 21.24
CA THR A 3 -5.08 20.36 20.84
C THR A 3 -5.15 20.28 19.31
N PRO A 4 -5.80 19.26 18.71
CA PRO A 4 -5.93 19.21 17.26
C PRO A 4 -6.73 20.43 16.79
N LYS A 5 -6.12 21.25 15.93
CA LYS A 5 -6.72 22.46 15.34
C LYS A 5 -8.02 22.17 14.57
N TYR A 6 -8.18 20.93 14.11
CA TYR A 6 -9.32 20.47 13.35
C TYR A 6 -9.97 19.30 14.07
N THR A 7 -11.28 19.33 14.15
CA THR A 7 -12.09 18.33 14.86
C THR A 7 -13.27 17.93 14.00
N TYR A 8 -13.67 16.68 14.11
CA TYR A 8 -14.88 16.16 13.48
C TYR A 8 -15.64 15.30 14.49
N THR A 9 -16.92 15.08 14.19
CA THR A 9 -17.85 14.30 15.01
C THR A 9 -18.14 12.94 14.37
N PRO A 10 -18.53 11.92 15.14
CA PRO A 10 -18.99 10.64 14.59
C PRO A 10 -20.13 10.76 13.58
N GLU A 11 -21.01 11.76 13.76
CA GLU A 11 -22.11 12.08 12.84
C GLU A 11 -21.58 12.55 11.49
N GLN A 12 -20.53 13.39 11.47
CA GLN A 12 -19.88 13.84 10.24
C GLN A 12 -19.17 12.71 9.49
N VAL A 13 -18.55 11.77 10.23
CA VAL A 13 -17.98 10.55 9.62
C VAL A 13 -19.09 9.71 8.99
N THR A 14 -20.22 9.57 9.67
CA THR A 14 -21.38 8.81 9.17
C THR A 14 -21.99 9.48 7.94
N ALA A 15 -22.14 10.81 7.95
CA ALA A 15 -22.64 11.56 6.80
C ALA A 15 -21.72 11.41 5.57
N ALA A 16 -20.40 11.47 5.75
CA ALA A 16 -19.44 11.25 4.67
C ALA A 16 -19.51 9.81 4.13
N PHE A 17 -19.64 8.82 5.02
CA PHE A 17 -19.86 7.43 4.61
C PHE A 17 -21.15 7.27 3.82
N ASP A 18 -22.27 7.84 4.29
CA ASP A 18 -23.57 7.72 3.61
C ASP A 18 -23.53 8.34 2.22
N GLU A 19 -22.85 9.47 2.04
CA GLU A 19 -22.63 10.07 0.72
C GLU A 19 -21.85 9.11 -0.20
N ILE A 20 -20.70 8.61 0.26
CA ILE A 20 -19.83 7.69 -0.50
C ILE A 20 -20.57 6.38 -0.84
N LYS A 21 -21.38 5.89 0.09
CA LYS A 21 -22.08 4.61 -0.03
C LYS A 21 -22.98 4.57 -1.27
N THR A 22 -23.62 5.69 -1.61
CA THR A 22 -24.58 5.77 -2.75
C THR A 22 -23.96 5.48 -4.12
N THR A 23 -22.65 5.74 -4.27
CA THR A 23 -21.91 5.51 -5.51
C THR A 23 -21.04 4.27 -5.41
N LEU A 24 -20.34 4.08 -4.28
CA LEU A 24 -19.35 3.01 -4.11
C LEU A 24 -19.94 1.61 -4.23
N PHE A 25 -21.15 1.39 -3.71
CA PHE A 25 -21.81 0.08 -3.72
C PHE A 25 -22.82 -0.07 -4.86
N ARG A 26 -22.94 0.93 -5.74
CA ARG A 26 -23.88 0.88 -6.85
C ARG A 26 -23.47 -0.22 -7.83
N ASN A 27 -24.42 -1.10 -8.16
CA ASN A 27 -24.23 -2.22 -9.08
C ASN A 27 -23.17 -3.27 -8.64
N ILE A 28 -22.74 -3.25 -7.38
CA ILE A 28 -21.90 -4.32 -6.84
C ILE A 28 -22.80 -5.50 -6.45
N THR A 29 -22.46 -6.68 -6.96
CA THR A 29 -23.18 -7.93 -6.70
C THR A 29 -22.38 -8.81 -5.74
N VAL A 30 -23.08 -9.49 -4.83
CA VAL A 30 -22.49 -10.48 -3.93
C VAL A 30 -22.14 -11.75 -4.71
N GLU A 31 -20.96 -12.32 -4.42
CA GLU A 31 -20.48 -13.58 -4.98
C GLU A 31 -20.29 -14.62 -3.86
N ASP A 32 -20.40 -15.90 -4.20
CA ASP A 32 -20.12 -17.01 -3.30
C ASP A 32 -19.04 -17.93 -3.91
N PRO A 33 -17.85 -18.06 -3.29
CA PRO A 33 -17.41 -17.33 -2.10
C PRO A 33 -17.16 -15.84 -2.39
N PRO A 34 -17.33 -14.95 -1.39
CA PRO A 34 -16.89 -13.56 -1.52
C PRO A 34 -15.35 -13.52 -1.63
N LYS A 35 -14.82 -12.52 -2.32
CA LYS A 35 -13.39 -12.44 -2.67
C LYS A 35 -12.72 -11.22 -2.08
N MET A 36 -11.46 -11.36 -1.70
CA MET A 36 -10.63 -10.26 -1.24
C MET A 36 -9.35 -10.18 -2.06
N LEU A 37 -9.21 -9.12 -2.85
CA LEU A 37 -7.95 -8.75 -3.48
C LEU A 37 -7.14 -7.93 -2.47
N VAL A 38 -6.03 -8.48 -1.99
CA VAL A 38 -5.11 -7.76 -1.10
C VAL A 38 -3.87 -7.35 -1.89
N VAL A 39 -3.63 -6.05 -2.05
CA VAL A 39 -2.38 -5.53 -2.62
C VAL A 39 -1.48 -5.07 -1.46
N ALA A 40 -0.38 -5.78 -1.23
CA ALA A 40 0.45 -5.64 -0.03
C ALA A 40 1.92 -5.31 -0.35
N GLY A 41 2.64 -4.75 0.62
CA GLY A 41 4.03 -4.30 0.43
C GLY A 41 4.38 -3.06 1.26
N LEU A 42 5.66 -2.72 1.31
CA LEU A 42 6.14 -1.48 1.95
C LEU A 42 5.46 -0.24 1.37
N GLN A 43 5.38 0.84 2.17
CA GLN A 43 4.99 2.13 1.61
C GLN A 43 5.95 2.51 0.48
N ALA A 44 5.41 3.09 -0.60
CA ALA A 44 6.14 3.39 -1.84
C ALA A 44 6.79 2.20 -2.58
N SER A 45 6.53 0.94 -2.21
CA SER A 45 6.95 -0.23 -3.01
C SER A 45 6.31 -0.28 -4.40
N GLY A 46 5.27 0.51 -4.62
CA GLY A 46 4.55 0.62 -5.89
C GLY A 46 3.18 -0.04 -5.90
N LYS A 47 2.65 -0.53 -4.78
CA LYS A 47 1.30 -1.14 -4.67
C LYS A 47 0.22 -0.45 -5.51
N THR A 48 0.04 0.85 -5.31
CA THR A 48 -0.97 1.64 -6.02
C THR A 48 -0.78 1.62 -7.53
N TYR A 49 0.46 1.64 -8.03
CA TYR A 49 0.69 1.49 -9.47
C TYR A 49 0.31 0.08 -9.95
N LEU A 50 0.54 -1.00 -9.19
CA LEU A 50 0.12 -2.35 -9.60
C LEU A 50 -1.39 -2.38 -9.74
N LEU A 51 -2.08 -1.82 -8.74
CA LEU A 51 -3.52 -1.76 -8.72
C LEU A 51 -4.05 -0.94 -9.91
N GLU A 52 -3.63 0.32 -10.03
CA GLU A 52 -4.19 1.28 -10.99
C GLU A 52 -3.74 1.06 -12.44
N LYS A 53 -2.53 0.56 -12.67
CA LYS A 53 -1.96 0.44 -14.03
C LYS A 53 -1.99 -0.97 -14.59
N ASN A 54 -2.16 -2.00 -13.77
CA ASN A 54 -2.10 -3.38 -14.23
C ASN A 54 -3.39 -4.15 -13.90
N LEU A 55 -3.86 -4.07 -12.64
CA LEU A 55 -4.98 -4.90 -12.18
C LEU A 55 -6.33 -4.31 -12.59
N LEU A 56 -6.62 -3.07 -12.22
CA LEU A 56 -7.91 -2.42 -12.51
C LEU A 56 -8.21 -2.27 -14.02
N PRO A 57 -7.24 -1.93 -14.90
CA PRO A 57 -7.52 -1.85 -16.33
C PRO A 57 -8.02 -3.15 -16.97
N SER A 58 -7.77 -4.30 -16.35
CA SER A 58 -8.30 -5.59 -16.82
C SER A 58 -9.81 -5.73 -16.67
N LYS A 59 -10.47 -4.87 -15.89
CA LYS A 59 -11.89 -4.93 -15.51
C LYS A 59 -12.31 -6.16 -14.70
N ARG A 60 -11.38 -7.07 -14.40
CA ARG A 60 -11.62 -8.27 -13.56
C ARG A 60 -12.13 -7.91 -12.16
N TYR A 61 -11.80 -6.71 -11.68
CA TYR A 61 -12.13 -6.25 -10.34
C TYR A 61 -13.22 -5.16 -10.31
N ASP A 62 -13.99 -4.99 -11.39
CA ASP A 62 -15.08 -4.01 -11.45
C ASP A 62 -16.19 -4.31 -10.43
N ASN A 63 -16.42 -5.59 -10.10
CA ASN A 63 -17.36 -6.03 -9.06
C ASN A 63 -16.73 -6.02 -7.64
N TYR A 64 -15.73 -5.18 -7.38
CA TYR A 64 -15.10 -5.09 -6.05
C TYR A 64 -15.26 -3.70 -5.44
N VAL A 65 -15.45 -3.68 -4.12
CA VAL A 65 -15.49 -2.47 -3.32
C VAL A 65 -14.06 -2.04 -2.98
N ARG A 66 -13.70 -0.83 -3.42
CA ARG A 66 -12.44 -0.18 -3.03
C ARG A 66 -12.63 0.55 -1.71
N LEU A 67 -11.90 0.11 -0.67
CA LEU A 67 -12.08 0.65 0.69
C LEU A 67 -11.59 2.10 0.84
N TYR A 68 -10.66 2.54 -0.01
CA TYR A 68 -10.08 3.86 0.04
C TYR A 68 -9.94 4.46 -1.37
N LEU A 69 -10.26 5.75 -1.47
CA LEU A 69 -9.89 6.62 -2.58
C LEU A 69 -9.35 7.94 -1.99
N PRO A 70 -8.32 8.58 -2.60
CA PRO A 70 -7.76 9.84 -2.10
C PRO A 70 -8.82 10.93 -1.85
N GLY A 71 -9.82 11.03 -2.73
CA GLY A 71 -10.91 12.01 -2.62
C GLY A 71 -11.78 11.88 -1.37
N TYR A 72 -11.73 10.76 -0.63
CA TYR A 72 -12.46 10.63 0.64
C TYR A 72 -11.92 11.58 1.71
N ARG A 73 -10.66 12.04 1.60
CA ARG A 73 -10.08 13.05 2.50
C ARG A 73 -10.77 14.42 2.36
N GLU A 74 -11.27 14.72 1.17
CA GLU A 74 -11.96 15.98 0.87
C GLU A 74 -13.32 16.08 1.57
N LYS A 75 -13.85 14.95 2.06
CA LYS A 75 -15.10 14.90 2.83
C LYS A 75 -14.95 15.37 4.27
N HIS A 76 -13.73 15.69 4.72
CA HIS A 76 -13.53 16.25 6.05
C HIS A 76 -14.27 17.61 6.16
N PRO A 77 -15.04 17.88 7.23
CA PRO A 77 -15.88 19.09 7.34
C PRO A 77 -15.09 20.41 7.24
N GLN A 78 -13.81 20.38 7.61
CA GLN A 78 -12.90 21.52 7.55
C GLN A 78 -11.83 21.40 6.45
N TYR A 79 -12.01 20.51 5.45
CA TYR A 79 -11.01 20.30 4.39
C TYR A 79 -10.64 21.59 3.64
N ALA A 80 -11.64 22.42 3.34
CA ALA A 80 -11.44 23.70 2.66
C ALA A 80 -10.51 24.67 3.42
N GLU A 81 -10.46 24.59 4.76
CA GLU A 81 -9.53 25.39 5.57
C GLU A 81 -8.14 24.75 5.67
N MET A 82 -8.07 23.43 5.64
CA MET A 82 -6.80 22.71 5.66
C MET A 82 -6.02 22.92 4.35
N ILE A 83 -6.71 22.81 3.20
CA ILE A 83 -6.05 22.86 1.89
C ILE A 83 -5.47 24.25 1.56
N LYS A 84 -6.00 25.32 2.17
CA LYS A 84 -5.41 26.68 2.10
C LYS A 84 -3.99 26.75 2.64
N LEU A 85 -3.63 25.85 3.55
CA LEU A 85 -2.29 25.74 4.14
C LEU A 85 -1.38 24.77 3.36
N GLY A 86 -1.89 24.16 2.29
CA GLY A 86 -1.14 23.27 1.41
C GLY A 86 -1.56 21.80 1.53
N VAL A 87 -1.15 21.02 0.54
CA VAL A 87 -1.54 19.61 0.39
C VAL A 87 -0.95 18.70 1.45
N LEU A 88 0.28 18.97 1.91
CA LEU A 88 0.92 18.21 2.99
C LEU A 88 0.15 18.39 4.31
N HIS A 89 -0.22 19.65 4.60
CA HIS A 89 -1.00 20.01 5.78
C HIS A 89 -2.38 19.35 5.76
N ALA A 90 -3.07 19.40 4.62
CA ALA A 90 -4.34 18.70 4.46
C ALA A 90 -4.21 17.18 4.59
N TYR A 91 -3.15 16.58 4.04
CA TYR A 91 -2.89 15.15 4.19
C TYR A 91 -2.77 14.74 5.66
N GLU A 92 -1.93 15.45 6.41
CA GLU A 92 -1.66 15.18 7.83
C GLU A 92 -2.94 15.26 8.66
N HIS A 93 -3.75 16.31 8.47
CA HIS A 93 -4.91 16.58 9.31
C HIS A 93 -6.19 15.84 8.90
N THR A 94 -6.21 15.16 7.75
CA THR A 94 -7.34 14.34 7.29
C THR A 94 -7.19 12.85 7.62
N ASP A 95 -6.02 12.39 8.09
CA ASP A 95 -5.70 10.96 8.16
C ASP A 95 -6.63 10.19 9.12
N ALA A 96 -6.90 10.73 10.32
CA ALA A 96 -7.78 10.10 11.30
C ALA A 96 -9.22 9.98 10.76
N PHE A 97 -9.75 11.06 10.20
CA PHE A 97 -11.09 11.09 9.62
C PHE A 97 -11.25 10.08 8.49
N VAL A 98 -10.33 10.06 7.53
CA VAL A 98 -10.45 9.16 6.37
C VAL A 98 -10.27 7.70 6.77
N ARG A 99 -9.49 7.40 7.82
CA ARG A 99 -9.41 6.05 8.41
C ARG A 99 -10.78 5.63 8.96
N GLU A 100 -11.44 6.48 9.74
CA GLU A 100 -12.76 6.15 10.29
C GLU A 100 -13.84 5.96 9.19
N VAL A 101 -13.81 6.80 8.15
CA VAL A 101 -14.69 6.62 6.97
C VAL A 101 -14.39 5.28 6.28
N SER A 102 -13.12 4.97 6.03
CA SER A 102 -12.71 3.72 5.38
C SER A 102 -13.06 2.49 6.24
N THR A 103 -13.00 2.60 7.57
CA THR A 103 -13.46 1.57 8.50
C THR A 103 -14.96 1.33 8.37
N LYS A 104 -15.81 2.37 8.28
CA LYS A 104 -17.25 2.21 8.03
C LYS A 104 -17.52 1.53 6.69
N ILE A 105 -16.79 1.90 5.64
CA ILE A 105 -16.87 1.25 4.32
C ILE A 105 -16.54 -0.23 4.43
N TYR A 106 -15.42 -0.57 5.08
CA TYR A 106 -15.02 -1.96 5.30
C TYR A 106 -16.08 -2.75 6.05
N LEU A 107 -16.57 -2.26 7.18
CA LEU A 107 -17.57 -2.95 7.99
C LEU A 107 -18.86 -3.20 7.19
N HIS A 108 -19.32 -2.22 6.41
CA HIS A 108 -20.49 -2.40 5.56
C HIS A 108 -20.24 -3.42 4.45
N ALA A 109 -19.07 -3.34 3.80
CA ALA A 109 -18.71 -4.25 2.72
C ALA A 109 -18.59 -5.70 3.19
N PHE A 110 -17.94 -5.88 4.34
CA PHE A 110 -17.70 -7.18 4.97
C PHE A 110 -18.99 -7.83 5.46
N ALA A 111 -19.85 -7.07 6.15
CA ALA A 111 -21.15 -7.57 6.60
C ALA A 111 -22.06 -7.98 5.44
N SER A 112 -21.97 -7.27 4.31
CA SER A 112 -22.77 -7.54 3.11
C SER A 112 -22.16 -8.60 2.18
N LYS A 113 -21.01 -9.18 2.53
CA LYS A 113 -20.27 -10.17 1.72
C LYS A 113 -19.92 -9.66 0.31
N TYR A 114 -19.65 -8.37 0.14
CA TYR A 114 -19.12 -7.87 -1.13
C TYR A 114 -17.68 -8.32 -1.33
N ASN A 115 -17.25 -8.39 -2.59
CA ASN A 115 -15.84 -8.50 -2.92
C ASN A 115 -15.11 -7.20 -2.54
N ILE A 116 -13.89 -7.31 -2.03
CA ILE A 116 -13.15 -6.19 -1.42
C ILE A 116 -11.76 -6.06 -2.03
N ILE A 117 -11.36 -4.83 -2.39
CA ILE A 117 -9.96 -4.48 -2.65
C ILE A 117 -9.38 -3.82 -1.40
N MET A 118 -8.34 -4.44 -0.83
CA MET A 118 -7.60 -3.98 0.34
C MET A 118 -6.17 -3.62 -0.06
N GLU A 119 -5.80 -2.35 0.01
CA GLU A 119 -4.38 -1.94 -0.04
C GLU A 119 -3.79 -2.00 1.37
N CYS A 120 -2.77 -2.81 1.56
CA CYS A 120 -2.09 -3.02 2.84
C CYS A 120 -0.65 -2.48 2.76
N ALA A 121 -0.40 -1.35 3.43
CA ALA A 121 0.97 -1.01 3.80
C ALA A 121 1.31 -1.80 5.06
N PHE A 122 2.50 -2.39 5.15
CA PHE A 122 2.93 -3.11 6.36
C PHE A 122 3.17 -2.18 7.57
N ASP A 123 2.51 -1.03 7.66
CA ASP A 123 2.73 0.00 8.68
C ASP A 123 1.99 -0.28 10.01
N SER A 124 1.20 -1.35 10.08
CA SER A 124 0.53 -1.81 11.28
C SER A 124 0.51 -3.34 11.37
N ILE A 125 0.85 -3.88 12.54
CA ILE A 125 0.74 -5.31 12.83
C ILE A 125 -0.72 -5.81 12.79
N SER A 126 -1.70 -4.91 12.94
CA SER A 126 -3.13 -5.27 12.84
C SER A 126 -3.50 -5.84 11.47
N PHE A 127 -2.71 -5.60 10.42
CA PHE A 127 -2.93 -6.23 9.13
C PHE A 127 -2.71 -7.76 9.15
N ALA A 128 -2.05 -8.30 10.17
CA ALA A 128 -1.91 -9.73 10.36
C ALA A 128 -3.14 -10.39 11.02
N THR A 129 -4.07 -9.61 11.58
CA THR A 129 -5.18 -10.16 12.37
C THR A 129 -6.47 -10.35 11.58
N PHE A 130 -6.75 -9.46 10.62
CA PHE A 130 -7.99 -9.55 9.81
C PHE A 130 -8.10 -10.79 8.90
N PRO A 131 -7.01 -11.41 8.37
CA PRO A 131 -7.16 -12.52 7.42
C PRO A 131 -7.85 -13.75 8.02
N LEU A 132 -7.64 -13.99 9.32
CA LEU A 132 -8.31 -15.08 10.05
C LEU A 132 -9.83 -14.85 10.13
N ASP A 133 -10.26 -13.64 10.50
CA ASP A 133 -11.69 -13.31 10.57
C ASP A 133 -12.34 -13.34 9.18
N ALA A 134 -11.65 -12.84 8.16
CA ALA A 134 -12.14 -12.86 6.78
C ALA A 134 -12.35 -14.27 6.25
N THR A 135 -11.41 -15.18 6.48
CA THR A 135 -11.57 -16.59 6.06
C THR A 135 -12.61 -17.34 6.86
N ALA A 136 -12.77 -17.07 8.17
CA ALA A 136 -13.89 -17.57 8.97
C ALA A 136 -15.25 -17.10 8.42
N ASN A 137 -15.26 -15.96 7.73
CA ASN A 137 -16.39 -15.38 7.04
C ASN A 137 -16.53 -15.81 5.57
N GLY A 138 -15.75 -16.79 5.11
CA GLY A 138 -15.84 -17.39 3.77
C GLY A 138 -15.08 -16.65 2.67
N TYR A 139 -14.30 -15.61 3.00
CA TYR A 139 -13.56 -14.87 1.98
C TYR A 139 -12.44 -15.69 1.34
N GLN A 140 -12.46 -15.79 0.02
CA GLN A 140 -11.36 -16.30 -0.80
C GLN A 140 -10.35 -15.17 -1.06
N PHE A 141 -9.05 -15.44 -0.83
CA PHE A 141 -8.00 -14.42 -0.94
C PHE A 141 -7.25 -14.49 -2.26
N GLU A 142 -7.02 -13.33 -2.86
CA GLU A 142 -6.03 -13.11 -3.91
C GLU A 142 -5.01 -12.08 -3.41
N ASN A 143 -3.80 -12.53 -3.08
CA ASN A 143 -2.74 -11.67 -2.55
C ASN A 143 -1.78 -11.24 -3.67
N ARG A 144 -1.54 -9.94 -3.80
CA ARG A 144 -0.59 -9.32 -4.72
C ARG A 144 0.45 -8.56 -3.92
N ILE A 145 1.56 -9.22 -3.58
CA ILE A 145 2.62 -8.70 -2.71
C ILE A 145 3.71 -8.07 -3.57
N VAL A 146 4.15 -6.86 -3.21
CA VAL A 146 5.25 -6.15 -3.87
C VAL A 146 6.40 -5.98 -2.89
N GLY A 147 7.50 -6.69 -3.15
CA GLY A 147 8.79 -6.55 -2.47
C GLY A 147 9.71 -5.55 -3.18
N CYS A 148 10.48 -4.83 -2.38
CA CYS A 148 11.55 -3.93 -2.84
C CYS A 148 12.51 -3.65 -1.68
N THR A 149 13.70 -3.14 -1.98
CA THR A 149 14.64 -2.70 -0.95
C THR A 149 14.14 -1.46 -0.20
N GLN A 150 14.66 -1.22 1.00
CA GLN A 150 14.32 -0.05 1.82
C GLN A 150 14.71 1.25 1.11
N GLU A 151 15.91 1.30 0.52
CA GLU A 151 16.41 2.46 -0.19
C GLU A 151 15.54 2.81 -1.39
N PHE A 152 15.11 1.80 -2.15
CA PHE A 152 14.18 2.01 -3.26
C PHE A 152 12.85 2.58 -2.77
N ALA A 153 12.26 1.98 -1.74
CA ALA A 153 11.00 2.47 -1.17
C ALA A 153 11.13 3.92 -0.68
N HIS A 154 12.22 4.25 0.01
CA HIS A 154 12.40 5.56 0.58
C HIS A 154 12.60 6.65 -0.49
N VAL A 155 13.56 6.45 -1.40
CA VAL A 155 13.81 7.41 -2.49
C VAL A 155 12.56 7.56 -3.37
N SER A 156 11.84 6.46 -3.65
CA SER A 156 10.58 6.52 -4.39
C SER A 156 9.49 7.30 -3.65
N SER A 157 9.41 7.20 -2.32
CA SER A 157 8.46 7.96 -1.51
C SER A 157 8.74 9.47 -1.57
N ILE A 158 10.01 9.88 -1.51
CA ILE A 158 10.43 11.27 -1.63
C ILE A 158 10.08 11.81 -3.02
N LYS A 159 10.44 11.08 -4.08
CA LYS A 159 10.10 11.47 -5.45
C LYS A 159 8.59 11.62 -5.66
N ARG A 160 7.79 10.72 -5.10
CA ARG A 160 6.34 10.78 -5.17
C ARG A 160 5.79 12.01 -4.44
N ALA A 161 6.29 12.32 -3.25
CA ALA A 161 5.90 13.52 -2.50
C ALA A 161 6.28 14.82 -3.23
N LEU A 162 7.47 14.88 -3.83
CA LEU A 162 7.90 16.02 -4.65
C LEU A 162 7.01 16.21 -5.88
N LYS A 163 6.66 15.12 -6.57
CA LYS A 163 5.72 15.17 -7.69
C LYS A 163 4.33 15.66 -7.23
N ALA A 164 3.82 15.12 -6.13
CA ALA A 164 2.53 15.52 -5.59
C ALA A 164 2.51 17.00 -5.17
N LEU A 165 3.61 17.53 -4.63
CA LEU A 165 3.74 18.96 -4.37
C LEU A 165 3.63 19.81 -5.63
N ALA A 166 4.33 19.42 -6.71
CA ALA A 166 4.26 20.12 -7.99
C ALA A 166 2.84 20.07 -8.59
N ASP A 167 2.18 18.92 -8.48
CA ASP A 167 0.84 18.69 -9.04
C ASP A 167 -0.29 19.16 -8.11
N LYS A 168 0.04 19.66 -6.90
CA LYS A 168 -0.91 20.00 -5.83
C LYS A 168 -1.84 18.85 -5.45
N GLU A 169 -1.27 17.65 -5.36
CA GLU A 169 -1.95 16.44 -4.91
C GLU A 169 -1.63 16.10 -3.44
N LEU A 170 -2.57 15.46 -2.76
CA LEU A 170 -2.42 15.03 -1.37
C LEU A 170 -1.37 13.92 -1.24
N GLU A 171 -0.29 14.20 -0.52
CA GLU A 171 0.77 13.23 -0.20
C GLU A 171 1.51 13.65 1.09
N ARG A 172 2.42 12.80 1.56
CA ARG A 172 3.36 13.10 2.64
C ARG A 172 4.79 12.69 2.29
N PHE A 173 5.76 13.31 2.96
CA PHE A 173 7.10 12.72 3.06
C PHE A 173 7.12 11.61 4.11
N LEU A 174 7.83 10.53 3.80
CA LEU A 174 7.91 9.35 4.65
C LEU A 174 9.32 9.21 5.23
N PRO A 175 9.50 9.29 6.56
CA PRO A 175 10.80 9.04 7.19
C PRO A 175 11.24 7.58 7.09
N VAL A 176 12.56 7.34 7.04
CA VAL A 176 13.17 5.99 7.07
C VAL A 176 12.64 5.12 8.21
N SER A 177 12.52 5.68 9.41
CA SER A 177 12.08 4.94 10.59
C SER A 177 10.68 4.33 10.46
N LYS A 178 9.80 4.94 9.65
CA LYS A 178 8.48 4.36 9.34
C LYS A 178 8.58 3.16 8.41
N LEU A 179 9.55 3.15 7.50
CA LEU A 179 9.84 2.00 6.65
C LEU A 179 10.46 0.85 7.45
N GLU A 180 11.35 1.13 8.39
CA GLU A 180 11.94 0.11 9.28
C GLU A 180 10.87 -0.61 10.09
N ILE A 181 9.96 0.15 10.72
CA ILE A 181 8.79 -0.42 11.42
C ILE A 181 7.96 -1.27 10.45
N SER A 182 7.74 -0.78 9.22
CA SER A 182 6.96 -1.52 8.23
C SER A 182 7.60 -2.84 7.80
N MET A 183 8.92 -2.86 7.68
CA MET A 183 9.68 -4.08 7.39
C MET A 183 9.57 -5.07 8.55
N GLY A 184 9.60 -4.59 9.80
CA GLY A 184 9.41 -5.43 10.99
C GLY A 184 8.05 -6.14 11.07
N TYR A 185 7.00 -5.59 10.45
CA TYR A 185 5.69 -6.24 10.40
C TYR A 185 5.46 -7.12 9.17
N ALA A 186 6.31 -7.01 8.14
CA ALA A 186 6.10 -7.67 6.86
C ALA A 186 5.94 -9.20 6.99
N GLN A 187 6.78 -9.85 7.81
CA GLN A 187 6.70 -11.31 7.99
C GLN A 187 5.35 -11.76 8.53
N ALA A 188 4.90 -11.17 9.64
CA ALA A 188 3.63 -11.53 10.27
C ALA A 188 2.45 -11.32 9.33
N VAL A 189 2.41 -10.17 8.63
CA VAL A 189 1.33 -9.84 7.71
C VAL A 189 1.32 -10.78 6.49
N ILE A 190 2.48 -10.99 5.85
CA ILE A 190 2.59 -11.84 4.66
C ILE A 190 2.21 -13.28 4.98
N LEU A 191 2.69 -13.83 6.09
CA LEU A 191 2.35 -15.20 6.50
C LEU A 191 0.86 -15.34 6.81
N ALA A 192 0.24 -14.34 7.46
CA ALA A 192 -1.20 -14.34 7.71
C ALA A 192 -2.02 -14.31 6.40
N LEU A 193 -1.64 -13.47 5.44
CA LEU A 193 -2.27 -13.39 4.12
C LEU A 193 -2.12 -14.70 3.33
N ASP A 194 -0.94 -15.29 3.34
CA ASP A 194 -0.67 -16.53 2.62
C ASP A 194 -1.42 -17.73 3.22
N ASN A 195 -1.49 -17.80 4.55
CA ASN A 195 -2.32 -18.79 5.24
C ASN A 195 -3.81 -18.62 4.93
N ALA A 196 -4.29 -17.37 4.83
CA ALA A 196 -5.66 -17.11 4.44
C ALA A 196 -5.96 -17.59 3.00
N ALA A 197 -5.05 -17.37 2.05
CA ALA A 197 -5.17 -17.87 0.68
C ALA A 197 -5.21 -19.41 0.58
N LYS A 198 -4.62 -20.12 1.54
CA LYS A 198 -4.66 -21.59 1.61
C LYS A 198 -5.96 -22.14 2.22
N THR A 199 -6.75 -21.31 2.90
CA THR A 199 -7.89 -21.75 3.70
C THR A 199 -9.12 -22.06 2.84
N ILE A 200 -9.44 -21.18 1.89
CA ILE A 200 -10.56 -21.34 0.95
C ILE A 200 -10.01 -21.74 -0.42
N SER A 201 -10.55 -22.80 -1.01
CA SER A 201 -10.11 -23.32 -2.32
C SER A 201 -10.21 -22.23 -3.39
N GLY A 202 -9.19 -22.12 -4.25
CA GLY A 202 -9.09 -21.12 -5.32
C GLY A 202 -8.33 -19.84 -4.92
N GLY A 203 -7.82 -19.74 -3.68
CA GLY A 203 -6.98 -18.63 -3.26
C GLY A 203 -5.63 -18.60 -3.98
N GLN A 204 -5.02 -17.41 -4.05
CA GLN A 204 -3.77 -17.20 -4.78
C GLN A 204 -2.84 -16.23 -4.05
N THR A 205 -1.54 -16.44 -4.17
CA THR A 205 -0.49 -15.49 -3.73
C THR A 205 0.47 -15.22 -4.88
N PHE A 206 0.75 -13.95 -5.14
CA PHE A 206 1.72 -13.47 -6.13
C PHE A 206 2.74 -12.58 -5.45
N LEU A 207 4.02 -12.77 -5.77
CA LEU A 207 5.11 -11.91 -5.33
C LEU A 207 5.76 -11.24 -6.53
N TYR A 208 5.75 -9.91 -6.51
CA TYR A 208 6.44 -9.06 -7.45
C TYR A 208 7.67 -8.44 -6.79
N GLU A 209 8.76 -8.36 -7.53
CA GLU A 209 9.92 -7.56 -7.18
C GLU A 209 9.90 -6.24 -7.95
N ARG A 210 10.30 -5.18 -7.26
CA ARG A 210 10.54 -3.86 -7.84
C ARG A 210 11.78 -3.24 -7.24
N GLY A 211 12.52 -2.48 -8.05
CA GLY A 211 13.76 -1.84 -7.65
C GLY A 211 14.18 -0.76 -8.65
N PHE A 212 15.45 -0.38 -8.61
CA PHE A 212 16.00 0.58 -9.57
C PHE A 212 16.22 -0.05 -10.95
N ASP A 213 16.37 0.80 -11.96
CA ASP A 213 16.80 0.42 -13.32
C ASP A 213 15.93 -0.66 -13.98
N ALA A 214 16.46 -1.83 -14.31
CA ALA A 214 15.73 -2.92 -14.96
C ALA A 214 14.56 -3.45 -14.11
N LEU A 215 14.62 -3.26 -12.79
CA LEU A 215 13.55 -3.62 -11.84
C LEU A 215 12.57 -2.46 -11.59
N ASN A 216 12.72 -1.32 -12.27
CA ASN A 216 11.76 -0.22 -12.15
C ASN A 216 10.36 -0.66 -12.62
N GLU A 217 10.35 -1.48 -13.68
CA GLU A 217 9.22 -2.33 -14.01
C GLU A 217 9.20 -3.56 -13.10
N ARG A 218 8.00 -3.94 -12.66
CA ARG A 218 7.85 -5.08 -11.77
C ARG A 218 8.11 -6.37 -12.49
N VAL A 219 8.79 -7.29 -11.80
CA VAL A 219 8.97 -8.66 -12.25
C VAL A 219 8.17 -9.59 -11.33
N LEU A 220 7.41 -10.51 -11.89
CA LEU A 220 6.78 -11.58 -11.11
C LEU A 220 7.87 -12.59 -10.73
N VAL A 221 8.10 -12.79 -9.43
CA VAL A 221 9.18 -13.66 -8.92
C VAL A 221 8.66 -15.01 -8.44
N ALA A 222 7.46 -15.02 -7.88
CA ALA A 222 6.83 -16.24 -7.41
C ALA A 222 5.31 -16.14 -7.46
N GLN A 223 4.65 -17.28 -7.62
CA GLN A 223 3.21 -17.39 -7.66
C GLN A 223 2.76 -18.74 -7.07
N SER A 224 1.62 -18.73 -6.42
CA SER A 224 0.97 -19.94 -5.95
C SER A 224 -0.53 -19.81 -6.07
N ALA A 225 -1.17 -20.87 -6.55
CA ALA A 225 -2.61 -21.04 -6.53
C ALA A 225 -2.91 -22.29 -5.69
N TYR A 226 -3.86 -22.15 -4.78
CA TYR A 226 -4.19 -23.16 -3.78
C TYR A 226 -5.54 -23.78 -4.10
N LEU A 227 -5.57 -25.10 -4.23
CA LEU A 227 -6.78 -25.89 -4.39
C LEU A 227 -6.94 -26.79 -3.18
N ARG A 228 -8.13 -26.78 -2.59
CA ARG A 228 -8.44 -27.63 -1.45
C ARG A 228 -9.27 -28.82 -1.91
N THR A 229 -8.78 -30.02 -1.61
CA THR A 229 -9.48 -31.26 -1.92
C THR A 229 -10.57 -31.54 -0.88
N ILE A 230 -11.49 -32.45 -1.21
CA ILE A 230 -12.60 -32.87 -0.33
C ILE A 230 -12.09 -33.42 1.02
N GLY A 231 -10.86 -33.94 1.08
CA GLY A 231 -10.20 -34.39 2.31
C GLY A 231 -9.46 -33.30 3.10
N GLY A 232 -9.56 -32.02 2.70
CA GLY A 232 -8.92 -30.89 3.38
C GLY A 232 -7.45 -30.66 3.04
N ALA A 233 -6.83 -31.53 2.24
CA ALA A 233 -5.47 -31.37 1.74
C ALA A 233 -5.40 -30.22 0.72
N VAL A 234 -4.35 -29.39 0.83
CA VAL A 234 -4.09 -28.26 -0.07
C VAL A 234 -3.08 -28.68 -1.12
N THR A 235 -3.49 -28.65 -2.38
CA THR A 235 -2.59 -28.77 -3.53
C THR A 235 -2.20 -27.37 -4.00
N THR A 236 -0.93 -27.21 -4.37
CA THR A 236 -0.39 -25.93 -4.84
C THR A 236 0.04 -26.08 -6.28
N THR A 237 -0.42 -25.17 -7.15
CA THR A 237 0.07 -25.04 -8.51
C THR A 237 0.82 -23.71 -8.65
N THR A 238 1.83 -23.71 -9.52
CA THR A 238 2.69 -22.55 -9.81
C THR A 238 2.98 -22.51 -11.30
N ILE A 239 3.23 -21.31 -11.83
CA ILE A 239 3.73 -21.14 -13.20
C ILE A 239 5.22 -21.47 -13.25
N GLU A 240 6.04 -20.81 -12.40
CA GLU A 240 7.50 -20.96 -12.41
C GLU A 240 8.04 -21.33 -11.02
N LYS A 241 7.64 -20.58 -9.99
CA LYS A 241 8.16 -20.72 -8.64
C LYS A 241 7.08 -20.56 -7.59
N THR A 242 6.95 -21.56 -6.72
CA THR A 242 6.04 -21.53 -5.58
C THR A 242 6.42 -20.38 -4.64
N PHE A 243 5.43 -19.62 -4.20
CA PHE A 243 5.63 -18.54 -3.24
C PHE A 243 6.14 -19.09 -1.90
N ALA A 244 7.23 -18.51 -1.42
CA ALA A 244 7.70 -18.65 -0.06
C ALA A 244 8.05 -17.28 0.53
N PHE A 245 7.84 -17.09 1.84
CA PHE A 245 8.24 -15.86 2.52
C PHE A 245 9.73 -15.57 2.38
N SER A 246 10.58 -16.59 2.31
CA SER A 246 12.02 -16.43 2.05
C SER A 246 12.31 -15.68 0.75
N ASP A 247 11.46 -15.79 -0.27
CA ASP A 247 11.64 -15.04 -1.52
C ASP A 247 11.42 -13.54 -1.31
N TYR A 248 10.43 -13.18 -0.49
CA TYR A 248 10.24 -11.80 -0.08
C TYR A 248 11.39 -11.31 0.80
N SER A 249 11.84 -12.12 1.77
CA SER A 249 13.00 -11.80 2.63
C SER A 249 14.23 -11.52 1.78
N ASN A 250 14.52 -12.38 0.80
CA ASN A 250 15.64 -12.20 -0.10
C ASN A 250 15.56 -10.87 -0.87
N ILE A 251 14.38 -10.40 -1.28
CA ILE A 251 14.23 -9.11 -1.95
C ILE A 251 14.54 -7.95 -0.99
N ILE A 252 14.03 -7.98 0.25
CA ILE A 252 14.22 -6.87 1.19
C ILE A 252 15.62 -6.85 1.82
N ASP A 253 16.25 -8.02 1.95
CA ASP A 253 17.59 -8.22 2.49
C ASP A 253 18.66 -8.12 1.39
N ASN A 254 18.27 -8.05 0.11
CA ASN A 254 19.20 -7.78 -0.98
C ASN A 254 19.66 -6.33 -0.89
N HIS A 255 20.77 -6.10 -0.18
CA HIS A 255 21.33 -4.76 -0.12
C HIS A 255 21.84 -4.39 -1.51
N VAL A 256 21.84 -3.09 -1.80
CA VAL A 256 22.42 -2.52 -3.01
C VAL A 256 23.94 -2.79 -3.04
N PHE A 257 24.32 -3.95 -3.56
CA PHE A 257 25.70 -4.44 -3.52
C PHE A 257 26.43 -4.21 -4.84
N ALA A 258 25.74 -4.27 -5.98
CA ALA A 258 26.38 -4.09 -7.29
C ALA A 258 26.65 -2.60 -7.57
N ILE A 259 27.82 -2.29 -8.14
CA ILE A 259 28.25 -0.91 -8.46
C ILE A 259 27.16 -0.16 -9.24
N ARG A 260 26.57 -0.81 -10.26
CA ARG A 260 25.49 -0.23 -11.07
C ARG A 260 24.29 0.20 -10.21
N GLU A 261 23.85 -0.63 -9.28
CA GLU A 261 22.71 -0.32 -8.42
C GLU A 261 23.03 0.86 -7.48
N ARG A 262 24.27 0.95 -6.99
CA ARG A 262 24.75 2.08 -6.17
C ARG A 262 24.72 3.38 -6.96
N ASP A 263 25.23 3.37 -8.20
CA ASP A 263 25.20 4.53 -9.09
C ASP A 263 23.77 4.99 -9.35
N HIS A 264 22.82 4.05 -9.49
CA HIS A 264 21.40 4.39 -9.63
C HIS A 264 20.83 5.04 -8.38
N VAL A 265 21.11 4.53 -7.17
CA VAL A 265 20.65 5.18 -5.92
C VAL A 265 21.20 6.61 -5.85
N VAL A 266 22.50 6.79 -6.09
CA VAL A 266 23.16 8.10 -6.05
C VAL A 266 22.55 9.06 -7.06
N LYS A 267 22.35 8.61 -8.31
CA LYS A 267 21.71 9.39 -9.37
C LYS A 267 20.30 9.81 -8.97
N GLU A 268 19.48 8.88 -8.49
CA GLU A 268 18.10 9.16 -8.09
C GLU A 268 18.03 10.13 -6.90
N CYS A 269 18.99 10.06 -5.97
CA CYS A 269 19.11 11.01 -4.87
C CYS A 269 19.49 12.42 -5.37
N HIS A 270 20.44 12.53 -6.30
CA HIS A 270 20.78 13.82 -6.92
C HIS A 270 19.61 14.45 -7.66
N VAL A 271 18.84 13.64 -8.42
CA VAL A 271 17.63 14.11 -9.11
C VAL A 271 16.58 14.59 -8.10
N ALA A 272 16.36 13.85 -7.01
CA ALA A 272 15.44 14.25 -5.96
C ALA A 272 15.88 15.57 -5.29
N LEU A 273 17.16 15.70 -4.92
CA LEU A 273 17.74 16.93 -4.35
C LEU A 273 17.60 18.13 -5.28
N HIS A 274 17.83 17.97 -6.58
CA HIS A 274 17.62 19.04 -7.55
C HIS A 274 16.14 19.46 -7.59
N THR A 275 15.22 18.50 -7.52
CA THR A 275 13.78 18.75 -7.57
C THR A 275 13.28 19.50 -6.33
N THR A 276 13.90 19.32 -5.15
CA THR A 276 13.48 20.03 -3.93
C THR A 276 13.67 21.55 -4.02
N GLN A 277 14.53 22.05 -4.91
CA GLN A 277 14.80 23.49 -5.05
C GLN A 277 13.54 24.31 -5.37
N SER A 278 12.58 23.73 -6.09
CA SER A 278 11.32 24.40 -6.46
C SER A 278 10.31 24.49 -5.31
N HIS A 279 10.53 23.73 -4.22
CA HIS A 279 9.61 23.58 -3.09
C HIS A 279 10.34 23.64 -1.74
N ALA A 280 11.44 24.40 -1.67
CA ALA A 280 12.34 24.38 -0.52
C ALA A 280 11.69 24.83 0.81
N LYS A 281 10.55 25.53 0.77
CA LYS A 281 9.82 25.95 1.98
C LYS A 281 8.89 24.86 2.51
N GLU A 282 8.49 23.93 1.65
CA GLU A 282 7.52 22.88 1.92
C GLU A 282 8.19 21.53 2.22
N VAL A 283 9.43 21.32 1.74
CA VAL A 283 10.18 20.09 1.95
C VAL A 283 10.81 20.07 3.35
N PRO A 284 10.54 19.05 4.19
CA PRO A 284 11.15 18.94 5.51
C PRO A 284 12.67 18.68 5.47
N ASP A 285 13.41 19.21 6.46
CA ASP A 285 14.88 19.08 6.55
C ASP A 285 15.39 17.63 6.51
N PHE A 286 14.65 16.68 7.10
CA PHE A 286 15.06 15.28 7.11
C PHE A 286 15.20 14.71 5.70
N VAL A 287 14.42 15.20 4.73
CA VAL A 287 14.50 14.75 3.33
C VAL A 287 15.88 15.03 2.76
N TYR A 288 16.44 16.21 3.04
CA TYR A 288 17.79 16.56 2.59
C TYR A 288 18.84 15.66 3.25
N ASN A 289 18.76 15.50 4.57
CA ASN A 289 19.70 14.68 5.34
C ASN A 289 19.70 13.23 4.87
N ASP A 290 18.53 12.66 4.62
CA ASP A 290 18.40 11.27 4.19
C ASP A 290 18.94 11.06 2.76
N LEU A 291 18.63 11.98 1.82
CA LEU A 291 19.16 11.91 0.46
C LEU A 291 20.70 12.05 0.44
N TYR A 292 21.25 12.99 1.21
CA TYR A 292 22.71 13.12 1.37
C TYR A 292 23.31 11.88 2.03
N GLY A 293 22.64 11.31 3.03
CA GLY A 293 23.07 10.08 3.70
C GLY A 293 23.21 8.92 2.72
N TYR A 294 22.25 8.73 1.80
CA TYR A 294 22.37 7.73 0.75
C TYR A 294 23.51 8.01 -0.22
N ILE A 295 23.70 9.26 -0.66
CA ILE A 295 24.81 9.61 -1.55
C ILE A 295 26.15 9.25 -0.90
N VAL A 296 26.38 9.66 0.35
CA VAL A 296 27.63 9.36 1.07
C VAL A 296 27.80 7.84 1.25
N LYS A 297 26.74 7.12 1.65
CA LYS A 297 26.77 5.66 1.86
C LYS A 297 27.20 4.90 0.60
N TYR A 298 26.76 5.33 -0.58
CA TYR A 298 26.93 4.59 -1.83
C TYR A 298 28.02 5.09 -2.76
N VAL A 299 28.53 6.32 -2.57
CA VAL A 299 29.72 6.84 -3.29
C VAL A 299 31.02 6.31 -2.67
N GLN A 300 31.06 6.05 -1.36
CA GLN A 300 32.30 5.71 -0.63
C GLN A 300 32.53 4.21 -0.42
N ARG A 301 31.71 3.32 -1.00
CA ARG A 301 31.77 1.87 -0.82
C ARG A 301 31.81 1.16 -2.14
#